data_AF-A0A923HAF5-F1
#
_entry.id   AF-A0A923HAF5-F1
#
_cell.length_a   1.000
_cell.length_b   1.000
_cell.length_c   1.000
_cell.angle_alpha   90.00
_cell.angle_beta   90.00
_cell.angle_gamma   90.00
#
_symmetry.space_group_name_H-M   'P 1'
#
loop_
_entity.id
_entity.type
_entity.pdbx_description
1 polymer ?
#
loop_
_entity_poly.entity_id
_entity_poly.type
_entity_poly.pdbx_seq_one_letter_code
_entity_poly.pdbx_strand_id
1 'polypeptide(L)'
;MEESKFNFSEEPEEKNSEQKVEESKEEVRKGAQGLYASTKKFLNELLDFREDTDRDATIQAIKGDISFKGATAWILICSIFVASVGLNANSTAVVIGAMLISPLMGPILGVGLSIAINDIDTLRRSLTNLAIMIVLSLLTAFLFFRFFPLSEDTSELLGRVKPDIRDVLIAFFGGLALIIARTKKGTIASVIFGVAIATALMPPLCTAGYGLAKANFAFFWQAMYLFTINTIFIALATFLVLKLLRFPMLRYANSKKRRMISRVATILAIVVMIPAGFTFIDVYKESNFKRDAANFIDKELDALPHAEYIKNNSSYKYEADEDSKILLNSFGLDEIPETTIEVLRTRLASYPSLASNTQLIVNQSKSTGLDNFKYMKELRARDSLDILSQSEKIAFLESKVKQLAVLEKNYFAFDELTKEMKINYDAIESISYSNVISSNFSKMDTLSVFEVKWVDSLSNNESRAKDKSKLENWLKFKLDLDTLVVKRLN
;
A
#
# COMPACT_ATOMS: atom_id res chain seq x y z
N MET A 1 59.12 -59.83 57.27
CA MET A 1 58.91 -59.18 55.97
C MET A 1 57.43 -58.92 55.89
N GLU A 2 56.98 -57.69 56.13
CA GLU A 2 55.59 -57.29 55.87
C GLU A 2 55.60 -55.83 55.42
N GLU A 3 54.88 -55.61 54.33
CA GLU A 3 54.98 -54.47 53.42
C GLU A 3 54.26 -53.22 53.97
N SER A 4 54.83 -52.06 53.64
CA SER A 4 54.19 -50.75 53.78
C SER A 4 53.08 -50.56 52.73
N LYS A 5 51.87 -50.21 53.17
CA LYS A 5 50.89 -49.48 52.35
C LYS A 5 50.46 -48.22 53.09
N PHE A 6 50.89 -47.08 52.58
CA PHE A 6 50.40 -45.76 52.95
C PHE A 6 48.95 -45.60 52.46
N ASN A 7 48.06 -45.19 53.36
CA ASN A 7 46.70 -44.78 53.02
C ASN A 7 46.56 -43.29 53.37
N PHE A 8 46.33 -42.44 52.37
CA PHE A 8 46.00 -41.03 52.56
C PHE A 8 44.48 -40.94 52.75
N SER A 9 44.04 -40.50 53.94
CA SER A 9 42.65 -40.14 54.20
C SER A 9 42.46 -38.64 53.94
N GLU A 10 41.97 -38.29 52.75
CA GLU A 10 41.35 -36.99 52.44
C GLU A 10 39.86 -37.06 52.80
N GLU A 11 39.45 -36.74 54.04
CA GLU A 11 38.01 -36.78 54.40
C GLU A 11 37.44 -35.67 55.33
N PRO A 12 38.11 -34.54 55.65
CA PRO A 12 37.42 -33.42 56.32
C PRO A 12 37.06 -32.23 55.41
N GLU A 13 37.58 -32.12 54.18
CA GLU A 13 37.38 -30.92 53.33
C GLU A 13 36.14 -30.98 52.41
N GLU A 14 35.65 -32.16 52.01
CA GLU A 14 34.50 -32.28 51.09
C GLU A 14 33.15 -31.94 51.74
N LYS A 15 32.91 -32.29 53.01
CA LYS A 15 31.62 -32.00 53.67
C LYS A 15 31.36 -30.51 53.89
N ASN A 16 32.40 -29.71 54.12
CA ASN A 16 32.29 -28.25 54.30
C ASN A 16 32.13 -27.51 52.97
N SER A 17 32.64 -28.06 51.86
CA SER A 17 32.47 -27.47 50.54
C SER A 17 31.08 -27.79 49.96
N GLU A 18 30.53 -28.99 50.21
CA GLU A 18 29.16 -29.34 49.83
C GLU A 18 28.10 -28.48 50.55
N GLN A 19 28.24 -28.24 51.85
CA GLN A 19 27.33 -27.35 52.61
C GLN A 19 27.40 -25.89 52.13
N LYS A 20 28.60 -25.36 51.85
CA LYS A 20 28.76 -24.01 51.27
C LYS A 20 28.15 -23.90 49.87
N VAL A 21 28.21 -24.96 49.07
CA VAL A 21 27.61 -25.01 47.73
C VAL A 21 26.09 -25.09 47.81
N GLU A 22 25.52 -25.82 48.78
CA GLU A 22 24.07 -25.82 49.04
C GLU A 22 23.57 -24.46 49.55
N GLU A 23 24.26 -23.84 50.52
CA GLU A 23 23.94 -22.50 51.01
C GLU A 23 24.03 -21.44 49.90
N SER A 24 25.08 -21.49 49.06
CA SER A 24 25.21 -20.61 47.90
C SER A 24 24.12 -20.84 46.84
N LYS A 25 23.71 -22.10 46.60
CA LYS A 25 22.57 -22.42 45.73
C LYS A 25 21.24 -21.92 46.30
N GLU A 26 21.06 -21.96 47.63
CA GLU A 26 19.88 -21.41 48.29
C GLU A 26 19.86 -19.88 48.25
N GLU A 27 20.99 -19.22 48.44
CA GLU A 27 21.12 -17.77 48.31
C GLU A 27 20.90 -17.30 46.87
N VAL A 28 21.42 -18.03 45.87
CA VAL A 28 21.16 -17.77 44.45
C VAL A 28 19.68 -18.02 44.11
N ARG A 29 19.03 -19.04 44.69
CA ARG A 29 17.59 -19.28 44.52
C ARG A 29 16.74 -18.19 45.17
N LYS A 30 17.08 -17.74 46.39
CA LYS A 30 16.42 -16.63 47.09
C LYS A 30 16.64 -15.30 46.35
N GLY A 31 17.84 -15.08 45.82
CA GLY A 31 18.18 -13.95 44.95
C GLY A 31 17.40 -13.95 43.64
N ALA A 32 17.28 -15.11 42.97
CA ALA A 32 16.50 -15.28 41.75
C ALA A 32 14.98 -15.12 42.00
N GLN A 33 14.47 -15.61 43.14
CA GLN A 33 13.08 -15.38 43.56
C GLN A 33 12.82 -13.92 43.91
N GLY A 34 13.77 -13.24 44.56
CA GLY A 34 13.71 -11.80 44.83
C GLY A 34 13.78 -10.96 43.56
N LEU A 35 14.61 -11.33 42.59
CA LEU A 35 14.66 -10.75 41.25
C LEU A 35 13.34 -10.97 40.52
N TYR A 36 12.81 -12.19 40.48
CA TYR A 36 11.51 -12.47 39.86
C TYR A 36 10.37 -11.69 40.51
N ALA A 37 10.33 -11.60 41.84
CA ALA A 37 9.34 -10.81 42.56
C ALA A 37 9.49 -9.31 42.28
N SER A 38 10.71 -8.79 42.23
CA SER A 38 11.03 -7.40 41.90
C SER A 38 10.67 -7.07 40.45
N THR A 39 11.07 -7.92 39.49
CA THR A 39 10.71 -7.78 38.08
C THR A 39 9.19 -7.88 37.90
N LYS A 40 8.51 -8.79 38.58
CA LYS A 40 7.04 -8.89 38.54
C LYS A 40 6.37 -7.65 39.13
N LYS A 41 6.87 -7.12 40.25
CA LYS A 41 6.37 -5.90 40.87
C LYS A 41 6.58 -4.68 39.95
N PHE A 42 7.78 -4.53 39.40
CA PHE A 42 8.12 -3.49 38.43
C PHE A 42 7.24 -3.60 37.17
N LEU A 43 7.04 -4.81 36.62
CA LEU A 43 6.17 -5.01 35.47
C LEU A 43 4.72 -4.66 35.80
N ASN A 44 4.26 -5.00 37.00
CA ASN A 44 2.89 -4.70 37.44
C ASN A 44 2.70 -3.18 37.67
N GLU A 45 3.68 -2.48 38.24
CA GLU A 45 3.66 -1.01 38.39
C GLU A 45 3.76 -0.30 37.03
N LEU A 46 4.55 -0.82 36.10
CA LEU A 46 4.69 -0.25 34.75
C LEU A 46 3.44 -0.47 33.89
N LEU A 47 2.76 -1.61 34.03
CA LEU A 47 1.60 -1.99 33.22
C LEU A 47 0.25 -1.64 33.85
N ASP A 48 0.18 -1.35 35.16
CA ASP A 48 -1.07 -0.93 35.82
C ASP A 48 -1.30 0.58 35.66
N PHE A 49 -2.05 0.96 34.63
CA PHE A 49 -2.45 2.35 34.37
C PHE A 49 -3.87 2.68 34.86
N ARG A 50 -4.42 1.90 35.79
CA ARG A 50 -5.80 2.11 36.30
C ARG A 50 -5.97 3.47 36.98
N GLU A 51 -4.94 4.00 37.63
CA GLU A 51 -4.99 5.31 38.30
C GLU A 51 -5.02 6.49 37.31
N ASP A 52 -4.48 6.28 36.10
CA ASP A 52 -4.50 7.22 34.99
C ASP A 52 -5.77 7.16 34.14
N THR A 53 -6.70 6.28 34.51
CA THR A 53 -7.94 6.06 33.76
C THR A 53 -9.07 6.95 34.27
N ASP A 54 -9.68 7.75 33.38
CA ASP A 54 -10.93 8.46 33.68
C ASP A 54 -12.13 7.68 33.13
N ARG A 55 -12.78 6.90 34.00
CA ARG A 55 -13.85 5.99 33.61
C ARG A 55 -15.11 6.73 33.13
N ASP A 56 -15.53 7.76 33.83
CA ASP A 56 -16.77 8.47 33.53
C ASP A 56 -16.62 9.32 32.27
N ALA A 57 -15.49 10.03 32.13
CA ALA A 57 -15.18 10.76 30.89
C ALA A 57 -15.11 9.82 29.68
N THR A 58 -14.52 8.63 29.83
CA THR A 58 -14.45 7.63 28.75
C THR A 58 -15.84 7.17 28.32
N ILE A 59 -16.71 6.84 29.27
CA ILE A 59 -18.08 6.41 28.98
C ILE A 59 -18.84 7.52 28.24
N GLN A 60 -18.73 8.77 28.70
CA GLN A 60 -19.41 9.90 28.07
C GLN A 60 -18.87 10.18 26.66
N ALA A 61 -17.54 10.14 26.47
CA ALA A 61 -16.92 10.36 25.17
C ALA A 61 -17.37 9.31 24.14
N ILE A 62 -17.32 8.02 24.49
CA ILE A 62 -17.78 6.95 23.60
C ILE A 62 -19.28 7.09 23.32
N LYS A 63 -20.10 7.40 24.35
CA LYS A 63 -21.55 7.60 24.15
C LYS A 63 -21.89 8.80 23.27
N GLY A 64 -21.10 9.87 23.33
CA GLY A 64 -21.22 11.02 22.44
C GLY A 64 -20.94 10.64 20.99
N ASP A 65 -19.89 9.85 20.76
CA ASP A 65 -19.45 9.44 19.42
C ASP A 65 -20.38 8.40 18.75
N ILE A 66 -21.33 7.80 19.48
CA ILE A 66 -22.34 6.88 18.92
C ILE A 66 -23.36 7.62 18.05
N SER A 67 -23.72 8.87 18.39
CA SER A 67 -24.88 9.55 17.81
C SER A 67 -24.65 9.94 16.34
N PHE A 68 -25.38 9.29 15.45
CA PHE A 68 -25.36 9.58 14.02
C PHE A 68 -26.53 10.49 13.63
N LYS A 69 -26.34 11.82 13.66
CA LYS A 69 -27.33 12.82 13.22
C LYS A 69 -26.67 14.02 12.55
N GLY A 70 -27.30 14.56 11.50
CA GLY A 70 -26.91 15.82 10.87
C GLY A 70 -25.51 15.77 10.26
N ALA A 71 -24.58 16.57 10.82
CA ALA A 71 -23.24 16.76 10.29
C ALA A 71 -22.45 15.44 10.15
N THR A 72 -22.54 14.53 11.12
CA THR A 72 -21.82 13.24 11.10
C THR A 72 -22.18 12.37 9.89
N ALA A 73 -23.43 12.46 9.42
CA ALA A 73 -23.88 11.72 8.24
C ALA A 73 -23.31 12.29 6.94
N TRP A 74 -23.29 13.62 6.82
CA TRP A 74 -22.66 14.30 5.69
C TRP A 74 -21.14 14.09 5.65
N ILE A 75 -20.48 14.13 6.81
CA ILE A 75 -19.06 13.82 6.93
C ILE A 75 -18.77 12.39 6.44
N LEU A 76 -19.62 11.42 6.81
CA LEU A 76 -19.48 10.03 6.32
C LEU A 76 -19.69 9.93 4.80
N ILE A 77 -20.72 10.57 4.25
CA ILE A 77 -20.97 10.58 2.80
C ILE A 77 -19.76 11.16 2.06
N CYS A 78 -19.29 12.34 2.48
CA CYS A 78 -18.14 13.00 1.87
C CYS A 78 -16.88 12.16 1.99
N SER A 79 -16.63 11.54 3.16
CA SER A 79 -15.45 10.69 3.33
C SER A 79 -15.52 9.47 2.40
N ILE A 80 -16.67 8.80 2.28
CA ILE A 80 -16.85 7.65 1.38
C ILE A 80 -16.64 8.03 -0.09
N PHE A 81 -17.09 9.21 -0.52
CA PHE A 81 -16.77 9.72 -1.85
C PHE A 81 -15.26 9.89 -2.04
N VAL A 82 -14.57 10.55 -1.09
CA VAL A 82 -13.11 10.74 -1.16
C VAL A 82 -12.37 9.40 -1.17
N ALA A 83 -12.78 8.43 -0.35
CA ALA A 83 -12.19 7.09 -0.34
C ALA A 83 -12.43 6.35 -1.66
N SER A 84 -13.63 6.46 -2.24
CA SER A 84 -13.95 5.81 -3.51
C SER A 84 -13.15 6.42 -4.66
N VAL A 85 -12.94 7.74 -4.67
CA VAL A 85 -12.02 8.43 -5.58
C VAL A 85 -10.58 7.95 -5.36
N GLY A 86 -10.14 7.86 -4.11
CA GLY A 86 -8.79 7.39 -3.77
C GLY A 86 -8.53 5.95 -4.22
N LEU A 87 -9.48 5.04 -4.03
CA LEU A 87 -9.41 3.66 -4.50
C LEU A 87 -9.42 3.57 -6.03
N ASN A 88 -10.25 4.39 -6.70
CA ASN A 88 -10.30 4.45 -8.16
C ASN A 88 -9.01 5.05 -8.76
N ALA A 89 -8.40 6.02 -8.09
CA ALA A 89 -7.14 6.65 -8.49
C ALA A 89 -5.90 5.86 -8.00
N ASN A 90 -6.08 4.69 -7.38
CA ASN A 90 -5.02 3.88 -6.79
C ASN A 90 -4.08 4.68 -5.86
N SER A 91 -4.64 5.62 -5.08
CA SER A 91 -3.91 6.53 -4.21
C SER A 91 -4.13 6.22 -2.73
N THR A 92 -3.19 5.49 -2.13
CA THR A 92 -3.23 5.13 -0.71
C THR A 92 -3.30 6.36 0.20
N ALA A 93 -2.63 7.47 -0.17
CA ALA A 93 -2.64 8.71 0.60
C ALA A 93 -4.04 9.34 0.73
N VAL A 94 -4.81 9.37 -0.37
CA VAL A 94 -6.19 9.88 -0.37
C VAL A 94 -7.10 8.98 0.44
N VAL A 95 -6.92 7.66 0.32
CA VAL A 95 -7.66 6.66 1.10
C VAL A 95 -7.39 6.83 2.60
N ILE A 96 -6.14 7.04 3.01
CA ILE A 96 -5.76 7.31 4.41
C ILE A 96 -6.41 8.61 4.91
N GLY A 97 -6.39 9.68 4.10
CA GLY A 97 -7.04 10.95 4.43
C GLY A 97 -8.55 10.79 4.67
N ALA A 98 -9.22 10.00 3.85
CA ALA A 98 -10.64 9.69 4.02
C ALA A 98 -10.94 8.92 5.32
N MET A 99 -10.07 7.99 5.71
CA MET A 99 -10.20 7.24 6.97
C MET A 99 -10.11 8.14 8.21
N LEU A 100 -9.23 9.15 8.20
CA LEU A 100 -9.06 10.10 9.31
C LEU A 100 -10.30 10.93 9.60
N ILE A 101 -11.09 11.20 8.56
CA ILE A 101 -12.30 12.02 8.63
C ILE A 101 -13.51 11.18 9.07
N SER A 102 -13.48 9.86 8.85
CA SER A 102 -14.66 9.01 8.95
C SER A 102 -15.06 8.70 10.41
N PRO A 103 -16.33 8.93 10.81
CA PRO A 103 -16.81 8.70 12.18
C PRO A 103 -17.19 7.23 12.49
N LEU A 104 -16.82 6.26 11.65
CA LEU A 104 -17.26 4.84 11.76
C LEU A 104 -16.88 4.16 13.08
N MET A 105 -15.82 4.62 13.75
CA MET A 105 -15.30 3.96 14.96
C MET A 105 -16.19 4.16 16.20
N GLY A 106 -16.96 5.24 16.26
CA GLY A 106 -17.78 5.59 17.43
C GLY A 106 -18.79 4.49 17.80
N PRO A 107 -19.69 4.09 16.89
CA PRO A 107 -20.63 3.00 17.15
C PRO A 107 -19.97 1.65 17.44
N ILE A 108 -18.81 1.34 16.84
CA ILE A 108 -18.09 0.07 17.08
C ILE A 108 -17.58 0.02 18.52
N LEU A 109 -16.93 1.09 18.98
CA LEU A 109 -16.53 1.25 20.38
C LEU A 109 -17.75 1.23 21.32
N GLY A 110 -18.86 1.84 20.88
CA GLY A 110 -20.13 1.83 21.59
C GLY A 110 -20.67 0.42 21.84
N VAL A 111 -20.58 -0.48 20.85
CA VAL A 111 -20.96 -1.90 21.02
C VAL A 111 -20.09 -2.56 22.09
N GLY A 112 -18.76 -2.45 21.98
CA GLY A 112 -17.82 -3.05 22.95
C GLY A 112 -18.01 -2.52 24.37
N LEU A 113 -18.17 -1.20 24.51
CA LEU A 113 -18.48 -0.54 25.78
C LEU A 113 -19.77 -1.07 26.38
N SER A 114 -20.84 -1.08 25.60
CA SER A 114 -22.18 -1.47 26.07
C SER A 114 -22.21 -2.91 26.58
N ILE A 115 -21.48 -3.81 25.92
CA ILE A 115 -21.32 -5.20 26.37
C ILE A 115 -20.50 -5.25 27.67
N ALA A 116 -19.44 -4.44 27.80
CA ALA A 116 -18.61 -4.42 29.01
C ALA A 116 -19.35 -3.90 30.26
N ILE A 117 -20.18 -2.85 30.11
CA ILE A 117 -20.94 -2.22 31.20
C ILE A 117 -22.37 -2.77 31.37
N ASN A 118 -22.79 -3.74 30.56
CA ASN A 118 -24.16 -4.29 30.51
C ASN A 118 -25.26 -3.23 30.25
N ASP A 119 -25.03 -2.32 29.29
CA ASP A 119 -25.96 -1.24 28.93
C ASP A 119 -26.66 -1.55 27.58
N ILE A 120 -27.87 -2.12 27.65
CA ILE A 120 -28.63 -2.53 26.47
C ILE A 120 -29.14 -1.35 25.64
N ASP A 121 -29.41 -0.21 26.27
CA ASP A 121 -29.92 0.97 25.57
C ASP A 121 -28.82 1.56 24.68
N THR A 122 -27.61 1.65 25.21
CA THR A 122 -26.41 2.05 24.45
C THR A 122 -26.06 1.03 23.37
N LEU A 123 -26.21 -0.27 23.65
CA LEU A 123 -25.97 -1.34 22.69
C LEU A 123 -26.91 -1.25 21.49
N ARG A 124 -28.22 -1.11 21.72
CA ARG A 124 -29.22 -0.97 20.66
C ARG A 124 -28.96 0.27 19.81
N ARG A 125 -28.63 1.40 20.44
CA ARG A 125 -28.24 2.63 19.75
C ARG A 125 -27.01 2.45 18.88
N SER A 126 -25.97 1.80 19.42
CA SER A 126 -24.71 1.53 18.71
C SER A 126 -24.93 0.64 17.49
N LEU A 127 -25.66 -0.48 17.66
CA LEU A 127 -25.97 -1.39 16.56
C LEU A 127 -26.85 -0.75 15.47
N THR A 128 -27.86 0.03 15.88
CA THR A 128 -28.74 0.72 14.92
C THR A 128 -27.96 1.75 14.11
N ASN A 129 -27.14 2.56 14.78
CA ASN A 129 -26.32 3.58 14.10
C ASN A 129 -25.24 2.94 13.22
N LEU A 130 -24.59 1.87 13.67
CA LEU A 130 -23.63 1.11 12.87
C LEU A 130 -24.29 0.58 11.59
N ALA A 131 -25.47 -0.04 11.69
CA ALA A 131 -26.21 -0.53 10.53
C ALA A 131 -26.57 0.59 9.55
N ILE A 132 -27.06 1.73 10.05
CA ILE A 132 -27.35 2.91 9.21
C ILE A 132 -26.08 3.40 8.50
N MET A 133 -24.94 3.47 9.20
CA MET A 133 -23.68 3.90 8.61
C MET A 133 -23.18 2.94 7.54
N ILE A 134 -23.31 1.63 7.74
CA ILE A 134 -22.97 0.61 6.74
C ILE A 134 -23.84 0.80 5.50
N VAL A 135 -25.15 0.89 5.66
CA VAL A 135 -26.10 1.07 4.54
C VAL A 135 -25.81 2.36 3.77
N LEU A 136 -25.59 3.47 4.47
CA LEU A 136 -25.30 4.75 3.84
C LEU A 136 -23.95 4.72 3.12
N SER A 137 -22.93 4.10 3.70
CA SER A 137 -21.60 3.96 3.09
C SER A 137 -21.67 3.10 1.82
N LEU A 138 -22.35 1.96 1.89
CA LEU A 138 -22.54 1.07 0.74
C LEU A 138 -23.31 1.77 -0.39
N LEU A 139 -24.40 2.47 -0.04
CA LEU A 139 -25.20 3.21 -1.02
C LEU A 139 -24.38 4.34 -1.66
N THR A 140 -23.60 5.08 -0.88
CA THR A 140 -22.76 6.18 -1.39
C THR A 140 -21.67 5.65 -2.33
N ALA A 141 -20.94 4.60 -1.92
CA ALA A 141 -19.91 3.97 -2.76
C ALA A 141 -20.53 3.35 -4.02
N PHE A 142 -21.68 2.67 -3.90
CA PHE A 142 -22.42 2.13 -5.03
C PHE A 142 -22.78 3.21 -6.05
N LEU A 143 -23.38 4.33 -5.60
CA LEU A 143 -23.74 5.44 -6.48
C LEU A 143 -22.50 6.02 -7.17
N PHE A 144 -21.41 6.22 -6.43
CA PHE A 144 -20.16 6.71 -7.01
C PHE A 144 -19.66 5.81 -8.14
N PHE A 145 -19.44 4.51 -7.88
CA PHE A 145 -18.91 3.59 -8.89
C PHE A 145 -19.89 3.30 -10.03
N ARG A 146 -21.20 3.48 -9.80
CA ARG A 146 -22.23 3.33 -10.83
C ARG A 146 -22.28 4.51 -11.81
N PHE A 147 -22.05 5.74 -11.33
CA PHE A 147 -22.10 6.96 -12.13
C PHE A 147 -20.74 7.41 -12.68
N PHE A 148 -19.64 7.04 -12.02
CA PHE A 148 -18.28 7.37 -12.45
C PHE A 148 -17.50 6.10 -12.86
N PRO A 149 -17.80 5.50 -14.03
CA PRO A 149 -17.15 4.27 -14.49
C PRO A 149 -15.76 4.57 -15.08
N LEU A 150 -14.77 4.83 -14.24
CA LEU A 150 -13.35 4.94 -14.64
C LEU A 150 -12.54 3.68 -14.24
N SER A 151 -13.20 2.51 -14.14
CA SER A 151 -12.68 1.35 -13.42
C SER A 151 -11.88 0.38 -14.30
N GLU A 152 -10.56 0.38 -14.13
CA GLU A 152 -9.79 -0.86 -14.12
C GLU A 152 -9.74 -1.39 -12.67
N ASP A 153 -9.63 -2.72 -12.50
CA ASP A 153 -9.49 -3.33 -11.18
C ASP A 153 -8.15 -2.89 -10.55
N THR A 154 -8.18 -1.87 -9.69
CA THR A 154 -6.97 -1.36 -9.06
C THR A 154 -6.44 -2.34 -8.02
N SER A 155 -5.11 -2.41 -7.88
CA SER A 155 -4.46 -3.30 -6.91
C SER A 155 -4.88 -3.00 -5.47
N GLU A 156 -5.19 -1.74 -5.15
CA GLU A 156 -5.76 -1.34 -3.86
C GLU A 156 -7.18 -1.87 -3.62
N LEU A 157 -8.01 -2.04 -4.66
CA LEU A 157 -9.32 -2.68 -4.53
C LEU A 157 -9.17 -4.19 -4.27
N LEU A 158 -8.32 -4.87 -5.05
CA LEU A 158 -8.10 -6.32 -4.96
C LEU A 158 -7.45 -6.74 -3.63
N GLY A 159 -6.56 -5.90 -3.08
CA GLY A 159 -5.89 -6.15 -1.81
C GLY A 159 -6.79 -6.07 -0.56
N ARG A 160 -8.06 -5.65 -0.70
CA ARG A 160 -8.98 -5.34 0.43
C ARG A 160 -10.23 -6.22 0.45
N VAL A 161 -10.12 -7.43 -0.10
CA VAL A 161 -11.25 -8.30 -0.38
C VAL A 161 -11.18 -9.54 0.49
N LYS A 162 -9.99 -10.12 0.64
CA LYS A 162 -9.81 -11.38 1.36
C LYS A 162 -9.20 -11.12 2.73
N PRO A 163 -9.81 -11.60 3.82
CA PRO A 163 -9.23 -11.45 5.16
C PRO A 163 -7.94 -12.25 5.31
N ASP A 164 -6.96 -11.62 5.94
CA ASP A 164 -5.69 -12.20 6.33
C ASP A 164 -5.56 -12.23 7.86
N ILE A 165 -4.72 -13.14 8.40
CA ILE A 165 -4.42 -13.19 9.83
C ILE A 165 -3.82 -11.86 10.30
N ARG A 166 -3.08 -11.18 9.41
CA ARG A 166 -2.51 -9.86 9.67
C ARG A 166 -3.60 -8.82 9.94
N ASP A 167 -4.69 -8.83 9.19
CA ASP A 167 -5.80 -7.89 9.39
C ASP A 167 -6.46 -8.10 10.74
N VAL A 168 -6.64 -9.37 11.15
CA VAL A 168 -7.22 -9.73 12.45
C VAL A 168 -6.35 -9.26 13.61
N LEU A 169 -5.02 -9.49 13.53
CA LEU A 169 -4.08 -9.03 14.55
C LEU A 169 -4.05 -7.51 14.64
N ILE A 170 -4.04 -6.81 13.50
CA ILE A 170 -4.09 -5.35 13.45
C ILE A 170 -5.41 -4.82 14.04
N ALA A 171 -6.55 -5.43 13.72
CA ALA A 171 -7.84 -5.06 14.28
C ALA A 171 -7.90 -5.25 15.80
N PHE A 172 -7.38 -6.37 16.30
CA PHE A 172 -7.36 -6.68 17.73
C PHE A 172 -6.43 -5.74 18.51
N PHE A 173 -5.15 -5.68 18.16
CA PHE A 173 -4.18 -4.84 18.87
C PHE A 173 -4.41 -3.35 18.64
N GLY A 174 -4.88 -2.96 17.45
CA GLY A 174 -5.36 -1.61 17.19
C GLY A 174 -6.55 -1.24 18.08
N GLY A 175 -7.53 -2.15 18.20
CA GLY A 175 -8.66 -2.00 19.12
C GLY A 175 -8.22 -1.84 20.58
N LEU A 176 -7.23 -2.61 21.04
CA LEU A 176 -6.63 -2.48 22.38
C LEU A 176 -5.98 -1.09 22.56
N ALA A 177 -5.11 -0.68 21.63
CA ALA A 177 -4.43 0.60 21.70
C ALA A 177 -5.42 1.79 21.70
N LEU A 178 -6.48 1.69 20.89
CA LEU A 178 -7.53 2.69 20.79
C LEU A 178 -8.28 2.89 22.11
N ILE A 179 -8.73 1.79 22.73
CA ILE A 179 -9.48 1.89 23.98
C ILE A 179 -8.56 2.33 25.13
N ILE A 180 -7.30 1.87 25.17
CA ILE A 180 -6.30 2.33 26.14
C ILE A 180 -6.08 3.84 26.01
N ALA A 181 -5.87 4.34 24.78
CA ALA A 181 -5.68 5.76 24.51
C ALA A 181 -6.91 6.61 24.85
N ARG A 182 -8.12 6.06 24.69
CA ARG A 182 -9.37 6.70 25.10
C ARG A 182 -9.56 6.70 26.61
N THR A 183 -9.10 5.67 27.31
CA THR A 183 -9.21 5.57 28.77
C THR A 183 -8.24 6.48 29.53
N LYS A 184 -7.10 6.80 28.92
CA LYS A 184 -6.08 7.67 29.52
C LYS A 184 -6.59 9.11 29.66
N LYS A 185 -6.35 9.72 30.83
CA LYS A 185 -6.55 11.16 31.07
C LYS A 185 -5.83 11.99 29.99
N GLY A 186 -6.56 12.91 29.35
CA GLY A 186 -6.01 13.77 28.29
C GLY A 186 -5.97 13.15 26.88
N THR A 187 -6.85 12.16 26.60
CA THR A 187 -7.11 11.51 25.29
C THR A 187 -6.04 11.73 24.21
N ILE A 188 -5.28 10.68 23.90
CA ILE A 188 -4.23 10.77 22.87
C ILE A 188 -4.87 10.64 21.47
N ALA A 189 -5.24 11.78 20.89
CA ALA A 189 -5.87 11.86 19.56
C ALA A 189 -5.05 11.15 18.47
N SER A 190 -3.72 11.23 18.51
CA SER A 190 -2.84 10.60 17.52
C SER A 190 -2.97 9.07 17.47
N VAL A 191 -3.20 8.41 18.61
CA VAL A 191 -3.40 6.94 18.65
C VAL A 191 -4.75 6.57 18.05
N ILE A 192 -5.80 7.36 18.33
CA ILE A 192 -7.13 7.14 17.76
C ILE A 192 -7.07 7.20 16.23
N PHE A 193 -6.44 8.25 15.70
CA PHE A 193 -6.23 8.43 14.27
C PHE A 193 -5.33 7.35 13.67
N GLY A 194 -4.23 6.97 14.34
CA GLY A 194 -3.34 5.91 13.89
C GLY A 194 -4.02 4.55 13.79
N VAL A 195 -4.88 4.20 14.76
CA VAL A 195 -5.66 2.96 14.71
C VAL A 195 -6.73 3.01 13.61
N ALA A 196 -7.38 4.15 13.42
CA ALA A 196 -8.35 4.34 12.33
C ALA A 196 -7.74 4.01 10.96
N ILE A 197 -6.50 4.45 10.74
CA ILE A 197 -5.74 4.17 9.52
C ILE A 197 -5.35 2.69 9.43
N ALA A 198 -4.81 2.13 10.51
CA ALA A 198 -4.28 0.76 10.50
C ALA A 198 -5.36 -0.31 10.29
N THR A 199 -6.54 -0.13 10.88
CA THR A 199 -7.63 -1.12 10.86
C THR A 199 -8.38 -1.19 9.54
N ALA A 200 -8.09 -0.27 8.61
CA ALA A 200 -8.59 -0.25 7.24
C ALA A 200 -10.09 -0.60 7.15
N LEU A 201 -10.94 -0.03 8.00
CA LEU A 201 -12.37 -0.34 8.03
C LEU A 201 -13.14 0.24 6.84
N MET A 202 -12.66 1.37 6.31
CA MET A 202 -13.34 2.12 5.27
C MET A 202 -13.16 1.55 3.85
N PRO A 203 -11.95 1.09 3.44
CA PRO A 203 -11.77 0.49 2.12
C PRO A 203 -12.66 -0.73 1.87
N PRO A 204 -12.75 -1.74 2.77
CA PRO A 204 -13.62 -2.90 2.55
C PRO A 204 -15.09 -2.52 2.33
N LEU A 205 -15.61 -1.48 3.00
CA LEU A 205 -16.96 -0.96 2.74
C LEU A 205 -17.08 -0.32 1.35
N CYS A 206 -16.09 0.45 0.91
CA CYS A 206 -16.08 1.04 -0.43
C CYS A 206 -15.92 -0.03 -1.52
N THR A 207 -15.05 -1.01 -1.30
CA THR A 207 -14.82 -2.20 -2.12
C THR A 207 -16.09 -3.07 -2.22
N ALA A 208 -16.84 -3.21 -1.13
CA ALA A 208 -18.16 -3.84 -1.15
C ALA A 208 -19.16 -3.05 -2.02
N GLY A 209 -19.21 -1.72 -1.87
CA GLY A 209 -20.01 -0.84 -2.74
C GLY A 209 -19.63 -0.95 -4.22
N TYR A 210 -18.33 -1.05 -4.53
CA TYR A 210 -17.83 -1.34 -5.88
C TYR A 210 -18.31 -2.69 -6.40
N GLY A 211 -18.21 -3.75 -5.58
CA GLY A 211 -18.71 -5.09 -5.93
C GLY A 211 -20.19 -5.09 -6.28
N LEU A 212 -21.01 -4.34 -5.54
CA LEU A 212 -22.43 -4.14 -5.88
C LEU A 212 -22.61 -3.38 -7.20
N ALA A 213 -21.83 -2.33 -7.45
CA ALA A 213 -21.93 -1.53 -8.67
C ALA A 213 -21.56 -2.31 -9.94
N LYS A 214 -20.61 -3.26 -9.83
CA LYS A 214 -20.17 -4.15 -10.92
C LYS A 214 -20.93 -5.48 -10.99
N ALA A 215 -21.93 -5.69 -10.13
CA ALA A 215 -22.66 -6.96 -9.98
C ALA A 215 -21.78 -8.18 -9.66
N ASN A 216 -20.60 -7.96 -9.06
CA ASN A 216 -19.71 -9.00 -8.59
C ASN A 216 -20.00 -9.32 -7.11
N PHE A 217 -20.96 -10.21 -6.88
CA PHE A 217 -21.38 -10.59 -5.53
C PHE A 217 -20.31 -11.32 -4.72
N ALA A 218 -19.40 -12.04 -5.37
CA ALA A 218 -18.29 -12.70 -4.69
C ALA A 218 -17.37 -11.65 -4.04
N PHE A 219 -17.05 -10.59 -4.77
CA PHE A 219 -16.25 -9.46 -4.29
C PHE A 219 -16.93 -8.71 -3.13
N PHE A 220 -18.24 -8.49 -3.26
CA PHE A 220 -19.05 -7.87 -2.21
C PHE A 220 -19.01 -8.65 -0.90
N TRP A 221 -19.29 -9.96 -0.95
CA TRP A 221 -19.35 -10.79 0.25
C TRP A 221 -18.00 -10.91 0.95
N GLN A 222 -16.91 -11.03 0.17
CA GLN A 222 -15.56 -11.11 0.71
C GLN A 222 -15.16 -9.79 1.41
N ALA A 223 -15.40 -8.63 0.78
CA ALA A 223 -15.09 -7.33 1.40
C ALA A 223 -15.95 -7.04 2.64
N MET A 224 -17.24 -7.40 2.61
CA MET A 224 -18.13 -7.30 3.78
C MET A 224 -17.69 -8.24 4.92
N TYR A 225 -17.18 -9.41 4.58
CA TYR A 225 -16.65 -10.36 5.55
C TYR A 225 -15.43 -9.80 6.28
N LEU A 226 -14.47 -9.22 5.55
CA LEU A 226 -13.32 -8.51 6.14
C LEU A 226 -13.75 -7.36 7.06
N PHE A 227 -14.69 -6.52 6.62
CA PHE A 227 -15.23 -5.43 7.46
C PHE A 227 -15.85 -5.96 8.76
N THR A 228 -16.63 -7.03 8.67
CA THR A 228 -17.35 -7.62 9.80
C THR A 228 -16.37 -8.21 10.82
N ILE A 229 -15.36 -8.94 10.35
CA ILE A 229 -14.28 -9.48 11.18
C ILE A 229 -13.58 -8.35 11.94
N ASN A 230 -13.11 -7.33 11.24
CA ASN A 230 -12.38 -6.22 11.88
C ASN A 230 -13.24 -5.53 12.94
N THR A 231 -14.53 -5.31 12.64
CA THR A 231 -15.50 -4.73 13.58
C THR A 231 -15.67 -5.58 14.84
N ILE A 232 -15.78 -6.91 14.70
CA ILE A 232 -15.91 -7.85 15.81
C ILE A 232 -14.66 -7.83 16.70
N PHE A 233 -13.46 -7.88 16.12
CA PHE A 233 -12.21 -7.87 16.88
C PHE A 233 -11.97 -6.54 17.61
N ILE A 234 -12.34 -5.41 17.03
CA ILE A 234 -12.27 -4.10 17.71
C ILE A 234 -13.25 -4.04 18.88
N ALA A 235 -14.49 -4.52 18.69
CA ALA A 235 -15.48 -4.58 19.76
C ALA A 235 -15.05 -5.54 20.89
N LEU A 236 -14.43 -6.66 20.54
CA LEU A 236 -13.86 -7.63 21.49
C LEU A 236 -12.71 -7.02 22.29
N ALA A 237 -11.76 -6.37 21.62
CA ALA A 237 -10.64 -5.68 22.28
C ALA A 237 -11.13 -4.61 23.25
N THR A 238 -12.13 -3.82 22.83
CA THR A 238 -12.79 -2.82 23.67
C THR A 238 -13.41 -3.46 24.91
N PHE A 239 -14.16 -4.56 24.73
CA PHE A 239 -14.75 -5.31 25.83
C PHE A 239 -13.70 -5.80 26.83
N LEU A 240 -12.62 -6.43 26.34
CA LEU A 240 -11.56 -7.00 27.18
C LEU A 240 -10.87 -5.94 28.04
N VAL A 241 -10.47 -4.81 27.45
CA VAL A 241 -9.78 -3.74 28.20
C VAL A 241 -10.69 -3.12 29.24
N LEU A 242 -11.94 -2.78 28.89
CA LEU A 242 -12.88 -2.20 29.84
C LEU A 242 -13.20 -3.16 30.99
N LYS A 243 -13.23 -4.47 30.72
CA LYS A 243 -13.38 -5.49 31.74
C LYS A 243 -12.14 -5.59 32.64
N LEU A 244 -10.94 -5.55 32.06
CA LEU A 244 -9.66 -5.55 32.78
C LEU A 244 -9.50 -4.32 33.67
N LEU A 245 -9.97 -3.15 33.22
CA LEU A 245 -9.98 -1.89 33.95
C LEU A 245 -11.13 -1.78 34.96
N ARG A 246 -12.00 -2.80 35.04
CA ARG A 246 -13.12 -2.90 35.99
C ARG A 246 -14.08 -1.72 35.92
N PHE A 247 -14.51 -1.36 34.71
CA PHE A 247 -15.53 -0.33 34.51
C PHE A 247 -16.83 -0.66 35.27
N PRO A 248 -17.49 0.34 35.90
CA PRO A 248 -18.70 0.11 36.67
C PRO A 248 -19.84 -0.35 35.75
N MET A 249 -20.52 -1.43 36.13
CA MET A 249 -21.72 -1.87 35.42
C MET A 249 -22.87 -0.88 35.64
N LEU A 250 -23.62 -0.59 34.58
CA LEU A 250 -24.77 0.30 34.65
C LEU A 250 -25.84 -0.29 35.59
N ARG A 251 -26.15 0.41 36.70
CA ARG A 251 -27.16 -0.03 37.66
C ARG A 251 -28.54 0.49 37.23
N TYR A 252 -29.35 -0.39 36.65
CA TYR A 252 -30.78 -0.10 36.46
C TYR A 252 -31.51 -0.15 37.80
N ALA A 253 -32.37 0.84 38.06
CA ALA A 253 -33.16 0.94 39.29
C ALA A 253 -34.04 -0.29 39.56
N ASN A 254 -34.43 -1.03 38.52
CA ASN A 254 -35.36 -2.15 38.61
C ASN A 254 -34.61 -3.50 38.61
N SER A 255 -34.68 -4.25 39.72
CA SER A 255 -33.85 -5.45 39.98
C SER A 255 -34.11 -6.62 39.02
N LYS A 256 -35.37 -6.84 38.61
CA LYS A 256 -35.75 -7.84 37.60
C LYS A 256 -35.24 -7.46 36.21
N LYS A 257 -35.41 -6.19 35.82
CA LYS A 257 -34.90 -5.65 34.54
C LYS A 257 -33.37 -5.74 34.48
N ARG A 258 -32.67 -5.47 35.59
CA ARG A 258 -31.22 -5.61 35.72
C ARG A 258 -30.72 -7.04 35.46
N ARG A 259 -31.35 -8.07 36.07
CA ARG A 259 -30.96 -9.48 35.81
C ARG A 259 -31.21 -9.89 34.37
N MET A 260 -32.34 -9.49 33.78
CA MET A 260 -32.64 -9.75 32.38
C MET A 260 -31.61 -9.09 31.45
N ILE A 261 -31.31 -7.81 31.66
CA ILE A 261 -30.34 -7.06 30.85
C ILE A 261 -28.94 -7.64 30.97
N SER A 262 -28.51 -7.97 32.19
CA SER A 262 -27.21 -8.62 32.41
C SER A 262 -27.10 -9.96 31.70
N ARG A 263 -28.17 -10.78 31.69
CA ARG A 263 -28.22 -12.02 30.91
C ARG A 263 -28.16 -11.76 29.41
N VAL A 264 -28.96 -10.82 28.89
CA VAL A 264 -28.99 -10.47 27.47
C VAL A 264 -27.62 -9.98 26.99
N ALA A 265 -26.97 -9.08 27.74
CA ALA A 265 -25.64 -8.58 27.42
C ALA A 265 -24.58 -9.70 27.43
N THR A 266 -24.67 -10.63 28.40
CA THR A 266 -23.76 -11.79 28.49
C THR A 266 -23.98 -12.77 27.32
N ILE A 267 -25.23 -13.07 26.98
CA ILE A 267 -25.57 -13.92 25.83
C ILE A 267 -25.04 -13.28 24.54
N LEU A 268 -25.25 -11.98 24.36
CA LEU A 268 -24.74 -11.29 23.18
C LEU A 268 -23.21 -11.29 23.11
N ALA A 269 -22.53 -11.12 24.24
CA ALA A 269 -21.07 -11.23 24.31
C ALA A 269 -20.59 -12.61 23.82
N ILE A 270 -21.25 -13.68 24.26
CA ILE A 270 -20.96 -15.06 23.84
C ILE A 270 -21.23 -15.24 22.34
N VAL A 271 -22.37 -14.72 21.86
CA VAL A 271 -22.75 -14.77 20.43
C VAL A 271 -21.74 -14.05 19.54
N VAL A 272 -21.09 -12.99 20.01
CA VAL A 272 -20.04 -12.28 19.26
C VAL A 272 -18.68 -12.98 19.38
N MET A 273 -18.35 -13.53 20.55
CA MET A 273 -17.06 -14.20 20.79
C MET A 273 -16.91 -15.54 20.06
N ILE A 274 -17.97 -16.34 19.97
CA ILE A 274 -17.90 -17.67 19.35
C ILE A 274 -17.50 -17.59 17.87
N PRO A 275 -18.17 -16.80 17.00
CA PRO A 275 -17.77 -16.63 15.61
C PRO A 275 -16.38 -16.01 15.47
N ALA A 276 -16.01 -15.07 16.34
CA ALA A 276 -14.66 -14.49 16.35
C ALA A 276 -13.58 -15.57 16.54
N GLY A 277 -13.82 -16.52 17.45
CA GLY A 277 -12.91 -17.65 17.67
C GLY A 277 -12.80 -18.58 16.46
N PHE A 278 -13.93 -18.95 15.86
CA PHE A 278 -13.92 -19.78 14.65
C PHE A 278 -13.23 -19.10 13.47
N THR A 279 -13.61 -17.86 13.17
CA THR A 279 -12.99 -17.07 12.10
C THR A 279 -11.49 -16.87 12.30
N PHE A 280 -11.03 -16.66 13.54
CA PHE A 280 -9.60 -16.63 13.85
C PHE A 280 -8.90 -17.94 13.50
N ILE A 281 -9.49 -19.08 13.90
CA ILE A 281 -8.93 -20.40 13.62
C ILE A 281 -8.89 -20.65 12.11
N ASP A 282 -9.94 -20.29 11.38
CA ASP A 282 -10.02 -20.52 9.93
C ASP A 282 -8.98 -19.69 9.18
N VAL A 283 -8.88 -18.38 9.48
CA VAL A 283 -7.89 -17.49 8.87
C VAL A 283 -6.46 -17.91 9.28
N TYR A 284 -6.27 -18.38 10.51
CA TYR A 284 -4.98 -18.91 10.98
C TYR A 284 -4.57 -20.20 10.24
N LYS A 285 -5.50 -21.15 10.07
CA LYS A 285 -5.29 -22.37 9.29
C LYS A 285 -4.99 -22.04 7.84
N GLU A 286 -5.76 -21.15 7.22
CA GLU A 286 -5.52 -20.71 5.85
C GLU A 286 -4.14 -20.07 5.69
N SER A 287 -3.75 -19.19 6.62
CA SER A 287 -2.43 -18.54 6.58
C SER A 287 -1.29 -19.55 6.73
N ASN A 288 -1.42 -20.54 7.63
CA ASN A 288 -0.43 -21.59 7.80
C ASN A 288 -0.35 -22.49 6.56
N PHE A 289 -1.50 -22.86 5.97
CA PHE A 289 -1.56 -23.61 4.71
C PHE A 289 -0.83 -22.86 3.59
N LYS A 290 -1.13 -21.57 3.37
CA LYS A 290 -0.47 -20.77 2.33
C LYS A 290 1.04 -20.67 2.54
N ARG A 291 1.47 -20.47 3.79
CA ARG A 291 2.91 -20.43 4.14
C ARG A 291 3.58 -21.77 3.82
N ASP A 292 2.99 -22.88 4.27
CA ASP A 292 3.58 -24.20 4.09
C ASP A 292 3.52 -24.64 2.62
N ALA A 293 2.46 -24.30 1.88
CA ALA A 293 2.33 -24.53 0.45
C ALA A 293 3.36 -23.72 -0.37
N ALA A 294 3.56 -22.45 -0.03
CA ALA A 294 4.60 -21.62 -0.63
C ALA A 294 6.00 -22.19 -0.36
N ASN A 295 6.28 -22.58 0.90
CA ASN A 295 7.53 -23.22 1.26
C ASN A 295 7.75 -24.56 0.54
N PHE A 296 6.70 -25.36 0.38
CA PHE A 296 6.75 -26.62 -0.36
C PHE A 296 7.09 -26.37 -1.84
N ILE A 297 6.39 -25.44 -2.49
CA ILE A 297 6.66 -25.04 -3.88
C ILE A 297 8.10 -24.53 -4.02
N ASP A 298 8.55 -23.67 -3.12
CA ASP A 298 9.87 -23.08 -3.19
C ASP A 298 10.99 -24.10 -2.93
N LYS A 299 10.87 -24.94 -1.90
CA LYS A 299 11.97 -25.86 -1.52
C LYS A 299 11.98 -27.17 -2.27
N GLU A 300 10.81 -27.76 -2.51
CA GLU A 300 10.72 -29.13 -3.03
C GLU A 300 10.77 -29.18 -4.57
N LEU A 301 10.34 -28.11 -5.25
CA LEU A 301 10.36 -28.06 -6.71
C LEU A 301 11.71 -27.60 -7.29
N ASP A 302 12.64 -27.07 -6.47
CA ASP A 302 13.97 -26.61 -6.94
C ASP A 302 14.79 -27.70 -7.63
N ALA A 303 14.60 -28.96 -7.23
CA ALA A 303 15.31 -30.10 -7.79
C ALA A 303 14.72 -30.58 -9.14
N LEU A 304 13.59 -30.03 -9.60
CA LEU A 304 12.94 -30.43 -10.84
C LEU A 304 13.55 -29.71 -12.06
N PRO A 305 13.58 -30.36 -13.23
CA PRO A 305 13.81 -29.67 -14.50
C PRO A 305 12.81 -28.53 -14.67
N HIS A 306 13.28 -27.37 -15.12
CA HIS A 306 12.44 -26.17 -15.33
C HIS A 306 11.65 -25.72 -14.08
N ALA A 307 12.20 -25.95 -12.88
CA ALA A 307 11.62 -25.61 -11.58
C ALA A 307 11.00 -24.20 -11.54
N GLU A 308 11.71 -23.18 -12.03
CA GLU A 308 11.25 -21.79 -12.01
C GLU A 308 9.94 -21.59 -12.79
N TYR A 309 9.74 -22.34 -13.87
CA TYR A 309 8.50 -22.29 -14.64
C TYR A 309 7.35 -23.00 -13.91
N ILE A 310 7.61 -24.18 -13.37
CA ILE A 310 6.62 -24.95 -12.60
C ILE A 310 6.18 -24.15 -11.37
N LYS A 311 7.11 -23.53 -10.64
CA LYS A 311 6.82 -22.67 -9.47
C LYS A 311 5.90 -21.51 -9.84
N ASN A 312 6.21 -20.76 -10.90
CA ASN A 312 5.42 -19.60 -11.33
C ASN A 312 4.01 -19.98 -11.83
N ASN A 313 3.85 -21.19 -12.38
CA ASN A 313 2.58 -21.69 -12.89
C ASN A 313 1.84 -22.61 -11.90
N SER A 314 2.39 -22.77 -10.69
CA SER A 314 1.74 -23.49 -9.61
C SER A 314 0.75 -22.60 -8.90
N SER A 315 -0.41 -23.16 -8.55
CA SER A 315 -1.43 -22.46 -7.78
C SER A 315 -1.86 -23.32 -6.61
N TYR A 316 -2.12 -22.69 -5.48
CA TYR A 316 -2.60 -23.36 -4.28
C TYR A 316 -3.87 -22.69 -3.80
N LYS A 317 -4.90 -23.50 -3.54
CA LYS A 317 -6.20 -23.04 -3.07
C LYS A 317 -6.54 -23.75 -1.77
N TYR A 318 -6.68 -22.95 -0.72
CA TYR A 318 -7.22 -23.42 0.55
C TYR A 318 -8.74 -23.53 0.45
N GLU A 319 -9.28 -24.67 0.85
CA GLU A 319 -10.71 -24.88 1.05
C GLU A 319 -10.93 -25.38 2.47
N ALA A 320 -11.90 -24.78 3.17
CA ALA A 320 -12.18 -25.11 4.58
C ALA A 320 -13.05 -26.37 4.72
N ASP A 321 -13.96 -26.60 3.76
CA ASP A 321 -14.93 -27.70 3.76
C ASP A 321 -14.56 -28.86 2.81
N GLU A 322 -13.57 -28.65 1.93
CA GLU A 322 -13.03 -29.66 1.01
C GLU A 322 -11.53 -29.86 1.23
N ASP A 323 -10.95 -30.87 0.58
CA ASP A 323 -9.50 -30.98 0.48
C ASP A 323 -8.91 -29.77 -0.24
N SER A 324 -7.95 -29.11 0.41
CA SER A 324 -7.16 -28.05 -0.19
C SER A 324 -6.35 -28.59 -1.35
N LYS A 325 -6.15 -27.78 -2.40
CA LYS A 325 -5.57 -28.26 -3.66
C LYS A 325 -4.28 -27.50 -3.95
N ILE A 326 -3.20 -28.24 -4.19
CA ILE A 326 -1.96 -27.71 -4.77
C ILE A 326 -1.89 -28.21 -6.20
N LEU A 327 -1.98 -27.30 -7.15
CA LEU A 327 -2.02 -27.60 -8.57
C LEU A 327 -0.68 -27.22 -9.21
N LEU A 328 0.07 -28.25 -9.62
CA LEU A 328 1.31 -28.11 -10.36
C LEU A 328 0.99 -28.22 -11.85
N ASN A 329 1.33 -27.21 -12.63
CA ASN A 329 1.21 -27.26 -14.09
C ASN A 329 2.60 -27.31 -14.72
N SER A 330 2.91 -28.42 -15.40
CA SER A 330 4.16 -28.53 -16.18
C SER A 330 4.03 -27.95 -17.60
N PHE A 331 2.79 -27.70 -18.07
CA PHE A 331 2.45 -27.17 -19.41
C PHE A 331 3.15 -27.86 -20.59
N GLY A 332 3.60 -29.11 -20.42
CA GLY A 332 4.23 -29.88 -21.48
C GLY A 332 5.70 -29.57 -21.74
N LEU A 333 6.41 -28.92 -20.81
CA LEU A 333 7.87 -28.80 -20.84
C LEU A 333 8.53 -30.17 -20.61
N ASP A 334 8.17 -30.84 -19.52
CA ASP A 334 8.62 -32.19 -19.18
C ASP A 334 7.53 -32.94 -18.39
N GLU A 335 7.51 -34.27 -18.52
CA GLU A 335 6.67 -35.15 -17.71
C GLU A 335 7.40 -35.43 -16.38
N ILE A 336 6.85 -34.94 -15.27
CA ILE A 336 7.30 -35.29 -13.91
C ILE A 336 7.03 -36.79 -13.73
N PRO A 337 8.08 -37.62 -13.52
CA PRO A 337 7.91 -39.05 -13.33
C PRO A 337 6.98 -39.35 -12.16
N GLU A 338 6.16 -40.40 -12.27
CA GLU A 338 5.23 -40.79 -11.21
C GLU A 338 5.95 -41.06 -9.88
N THR A 339 7.17 -41.60 -9.94
CA THR A 339 8.03 -41.80 -8.76
C THR A 339 8.39 -40.48 -8.06
N THR A 340 8.63 -39.42 -8.82
CA THR A 340 8.88 -38.08 -8.28
C THR A 340 7.60 -37.48 -7.70
N ILE A 341 6.44 -37.70 -8.32
CA ILE A 341 5.14 -37.27 -7.78
C ILE A 341 4.87 -37.95 -6.43
N GLU A 342 5.13 -39.25 -6.30
CA GLU A 342 4.99 -39.97 -5.02
C GLU A 342 5.96 -39.47 -3.94
N VAL A 343 7.20 -39.16 -4.31
CA VAL A 343 8.15 -38.49 -3.40
C VAL A 343 7.63 -37.12 -2.97
N LEU A 344 7.09 -36.33 -3.90
CA LEU A 344 6.51 -35.01 -3.61
C LEU A 344 5.28 -35.14 -2.70
N ARG A 345 4.41 -36.14 -2.89
CA ARG A 345 3.28 -36.44 -1.99
C ARG A 345 3.76 -36.79 -0.59
N THR A 346 4.80 -37.62 -0.49
CA THR A 346 5.39 -38.01 0.79
C THR A 346 6.01 -36.79 1.51
N ARG A 347 6.74 -35.94 0.77
CA ARG A 347 7.31 -34.71 1.33
C ARG A 347 6.25 -33.69 1.69
N LEU A 348 5.18 -33.57 0.92
CA LEU A 348 4.03 -32.74 1.23
C LEU A 348 3.41 -33.14 2.58
N ALA A 349 3.31 -34.44 2.85
CA ALA A 349 2.84 -34.95 4.14
C ALA A 349 3.77 -34.63 5.33
N SER A 350 5.03 -34.23 5.09
CA SER A 350 5.93 -33.78 6.16
C SER A 350 5.63 -32.36 6.66
N TYR A 351 4.85 -31.57 5.91
CA TYR A 351 4.43 -30.23 6.31
C TYR A 351 3.18 -30.32 7.20
N PRO A 352 3.22 -29.83 8.46
CA PRO A 352 2.13 -30.00 9.42
C PRO A 352 0.78 -29.50 8.93
N SER A 353 0.75 -28.39 8.19
CA SER A 353 -0.50 -27.78 7.71
C SER A 353 -1.00 -28.38 6.39
N LEU A 354 -0.19 -29.19 5.70
CA LEU A 354 -0.55 -29.83 4.42
C LEU A 354 -0.94 -31.30 4.58
N ALA A 355 -0.49 -31.95 5.65
CA ALA A 355 -0.57 -33.40 5.83
C ALA A 355 -1.98 -34.01 5.87
N SER A 356 -2.98 -33.29 6.36
CA SER A 356 -4.28 -33.89 6.68
C SER A 356 -5.32 -33.76 5.55
N ASN A 357 -5.31 -32.64 4.82
CA ASN A 357 -6.41 -32.26 3.92
C ASN A 357 -5.88 -31.57 2.64
N THR A 358 -4.81 -32.08 2.03
CA THR A 358 -4.24 -31.48 0.81
C THR A 358 -4.06 -32.49 -0.31
N GLN A 359 -4.69 -32.23 -1.45
CA GLN A 359 -4.51 -32.98 -2.68
C GLN A 359 -3.47 -32.29 -3.58
N LEU A 360 -2.43 -33.05 -3.95
CA LEU A 360 -1.48 -32.65 -4.98
C LEU A 360 -2.00 -33.07 -6.35
N ILE A 361 -2.40 -32.10 -7.15
CA ILE A 361 -2.89 -32.27 -8.52
C ILE A 361 -1.77 -31.86 -9.46
N VAL A 362 -1.26 -32.82 -10.25
CA VAL A 362 -0.24 -32.54 -11.26
C VAL A 362 -0.92 -32.60 -12.63
N ASN A 363 -1.06 -31.44 -13.26
CA ASN A 363 -1.66 -31.33 -14.58
C ASN A 363 -0.55 -31.28 -15.63
N GLN A 364 -0.42 -32.37 -16.38
CA GLN A 364 0.62 -32.57 -17.39
C GLN A 364 -0.04 -32.81 -18.74
N SER A 365 0.32 -32.01 -19.75
CA SER A 365 -0.16 -32.17 -21.12
C SER A 365 1.01 -32.51 -22.03
N LYS A 366 0.95 -33.63 -22.76
CA LYS A 366 1.93 -33.98 -23.80
C LYS A 366 1.73 -33.09 -25.01
N SER A 367 2.45 -31.97 -25.07
CA SER A 367 2.51 -31.11 -26.24
C SER A 367 3.98 -30.83 -26.58
N THR A 368 4.51 -31.58 -27.54
CA THR A 368 5.89 -31.54 -28.08
C THR A 368 6.27 -30.23 -28.80
N GLY A 369 5.64 -29.10 -28.47
CA GLY A 369 5.78 -27.82 -29.18
C GLY A 369 6.26 -26.63 -28.32
N LEU A 370 6.76 -26.87 -27.10
CA LEU A 370 6.94 -25.80 -26.10
C LEU A 370 8.36 -25.20 -25.98
N ASP A 371 9.32 -25.56 -26.84
CA ASP A 371 10.59 -24.83 -26.97
C ASP A 371 10.36 -23.36 -27.42
N ASN A 372 9.23 -23.10 -28.08
CA ASN A 372 8.84 -21.78 -28.53
C ASN A 372 8.59 -20.79 -27.37
N PHE A 373 8.19 -21.23 -26.18
CA PHE A 373 7.88 -20.30 -25.07
C PHE A 373 9.15 -19.78 -24.39
N LYS A 374 10.17 -20.63 -24.22
CA LYS A 374 11.49 -20.21 -23.73
C LYS A 374 12.14 -19.24 -24.71
N TYR A 375 12.12 -19.59 -26.00
CA TYR A 375 12.62 -18.72 -27.07
C TYR A 375 11.87 -17.39 -27.11
N MET A 376 10.54 -17.40 -26.96
CA MET A 376 9.71 -16.19 -26.92
C MET A 376 10.02 -15.29 -25.71
N LYS A 377 10.28 -15.86 -24.53
CA LYS A 377 10.63 -15.08 -23.33
C LYS A 377 12.00 -14.42 -23.47
N GLU A 378 12.99 -15.17 -23.94
CA GLU A 378 14.33 -14.63 -24.25
C GLU A 378 14.27 -13.57 -25.36
N LEU A 379 13.48 -13.81 -26.41
CA LEU A 379 13.25 -12.86 -27.48
C LEU A 379 12.59 -11.58 -26.96
N ARG A 380 11.54 -11.68 -26.15
CA ARG A 380 10.87 -10.50 -25.54
C ARG A 380 11.79 -9.72 -24.60
N ALA A 381 12.62 -10.41 -23.82
CA ALA A 381 13.60 -9.76 -22.96
C ALA A 381 14.64 -8.99 -23.78
N ARG A 382 15.14 -9.60 -24.86
CA ARG A 382 16.05 -8.94 -25.82
C ARG A 382 15.37 -7.76 -26.51
N ASP A 383 14.17 -7.96 -27.04
CA ASP A 383 13.40 -6.93 -27.73
C ASP A 383 13.10 -5.75 -26.79
N SER A 384 12.80 -6.01 -25.51
CA SER A 384 12.59 -4.95 -24.52
C SER A 384 13.86 -4.13 -24.26
N LEU A 385 15.04 -4.77 -24.23
CA LEU A 385 16.32 -4.08 -24.09
C LEU A 385 16.65 -3.28 -25.36
N ASP A 386 16.41 -3.85 -26.53
CA ASP A 386 16.60 -3.18 -27.82
C ASP A 386 15.68 -1.96 -27.96
N ILE A 387 14.42 -2.06 -27.54
CA ILE A 387 13.46 -0.95 -27.53
C ILE A 387 13.91 0.17 -26.58
N LEU A 388 14.41 -0.17 -25.39
CA LEU A 388 14.96 0.81 -24.44
C LEU A 388 16.15 1.56 -25.06
N SER A 389 17.11 0.84 -25.64
CA SER A 389 18.26 1.44 -26.30
C SER A 389 17.85 2.32 -27.49
N GLN A 390 16.88 1.89 -28.30
CA GLN A 390 16.35 2.70 -29.39
C GLN A 390 15.64 3.95 -28.87
N SER A 391 14.86 3.85 -27.79
CA SER A 391 14.16 4.98 -27.18
C SER A 391 15.14 6.03 -26.65
N GLU A 392 16.23 5.62 -26.01
CA GLU A 392 17.31 6.51 -25.58
C GLU A 392 17.97 7.21 -26.78
N LYS A 393 18.23 6.46 -27.86
CA LYS A 393 18.79 7.02 -29.08
C LYS A 393 17.85 8.02 -29.76
N ILE A 394 16.54 7.73 -29.79
CA ILE A 394 15.51 8.64 -30.31
C ILE A 394 15.49 9.92 -29.48
N ALA A 395 15.44 9.82 -28.15
CA ALA A 395 15.46 11.00 -27.27
C ALA A 395 16.73 11.86 -27.49
N PHE A 396 17.89 11.21 -27.66
CA PHE A 396 19.13 11.91 -28.00
C PHE A 396 19.04 12.61 -29.36
N LEU A 397 18.57 11.91 -30.40
CA LEU A 397 18.42 12.48 -31.75
C LEU A 397 17.40 13.63 -31.77
N GLU A 398 16.26 13.49 -31.11
CA GLU A 398 15.27 14.56 -30.97
C GLU A 398 15.86 15.78 -30.26
N SER A 399 16.68 15.59 -29.22
CA SER A 399 17.38 16.69 -28.56
C SER A 399 18.34 17.43 -29.51
N LYS A 400 19.06 16.69 -30.37
CA LYS A 400 19.94 17.24 -31.39
C LYS A 400 19.18 17.95 -32.50
N VAL A 401 18.09 17.36 -32.98
CA VAL A 401 17.21 17.99 -33.98
C VAL A 401 16.62 19.28 -33.41
N LYS A 402 16.19 19.30 -32.16
CA LYS A 402 15.69 20.52 -31.50
C LYS A 402 16.76 21.61 -31.39
N GLN A 403 18.03 21.24 -31.14
CA GLN A 403 19.15 22.19 -31.17
C GLN A 403 19.39 22.75 -32.59
N LEU A 404 19.28 21.92 -33.63
CA LEU A 404 19.48 22.33 -35.02
C LEU A 404 18.31 23.14 -35.60
N ALA A 405 17.07 22.82 -35.21
CA ALA A 405 15.87 23.54 -35.66
C ALA A 405 15.88 25.03 -35.26
N VAL A 406 16.55 25.38 -34.16
CA VAL A 406 16.80 26.78 -33.77
C VAL A 406 17.68 27.50 -34.79
N LEU A 407 18.61 26.80 -35.44
CA LEU A 407 19.46 27.36 -36.49
C LEU A 407 18.71 27.48 -37.83
N GLU A 408 17.84 26.53 -38.16
CA GLU A 408 17.01 26.57 -39.37
C GLU A 408 15.99 27.71 -39.36
N LYS A 409 15.46 28.11 -38.19
CA LYS A 409 14.53 29.24 -38.09
C LYS A 409 15.10 30.55 -38.64
N ASN A 410 16.43 30.67 -38.72
CA ASN A 410 17.14 31.84 -39.25
C ASN A 410 17.59 31.69 -40.72
N TYR A 411 17.19 30.59 -41.37
CA TYR A 411 17.54 30.25 -42.75
C TYR A 411 16.33 30.56 -43.65
N PHE A 412 16.33 31.73 -44.29
CA PHE A 412 15.40 32.04 -45.37
C PHE A 412 16.03 31.67 -46.72
N ALA A 413 15.20 31.50 -47.76
CA ALA A 413 15.65 31.16 -49.11
C ALA A 413 16.44 32.32 -49.75
N PHE A 414 17.72 32.46 -49.41
CA PHE A 414 18.59 33.55 -49.88
C PHE A 414 18.68 33.59 -51.41
N ASP A 415 18.65 32.43 -52.09
CA ASP A 415 18.65 32.35 -53.55
C ASP A 415 17.46 33.09 -54.19
N GLU A 416 16.24 32.88 -53.67
CA GLU A 416 15.04 33.57 -54.16
C GLU A 416 15.10 35.08 -53.89
N LEU A 417 15.58 35.47 -52.70
CA LEU A 417 15.76 36.87 -52.33
C LEU A 417 16.73 37.57 -53.29
N THR A 418 17.87 36.94 -53.62
CA THR A 418 18.86 37.54 -54.52
C THR A 418 18.35 37.71 -55.95
N LYS A 419 17.53 36.76 -56.45
CA LYS A 419 16.87 36.86 -57.75
C LYS A 419 15.91 38.05 -57.80
N GLU A 420 15.09 38.23 -56.76
CA GLU A 420 14.17 39.37 -56.64
C GLU A 420 14.91 40.71 -56.50
N MET A 421 15.98 40.73 -55.72
CA MET A 421 16.83 41.93 -55.56
C MET A 421 17.46 42.38 -56.87
N LYS A 422 17.98 41.43 -57.67
CA LYS A 422 18.59 41.73 -58.97
C LYS A 422 17.61 42.36 -59.97
N ILE A 423 16.31 42.04 -59.86
CA ILE A 423 15.26 42.65 -60.70
C ILE A 423 14.95 44.08 -60.25
N ASN A 424 14.99 44.34 -58.93
CA ASN A 424 14.55 45.60 -58.35
C ASN A 424 15.66 46.66 -58.20
N TYR A 425 16.94 46.24 -58.26
CA TYR A 425 18.09 47.09 -57.99
C TYR A 425 19.23 46.86 -59.00
N ASP A 426 19.29 47.68 -60.04
CA ASP A 426 20.32 47.59 -61.10
C ASP A 426 21.72 48.04 -60.66
N ALA A 427 21.81 48.81 -59.56
CA ALA A 427 23.05 49.39 -59.05
C ALA A 427 23.83 48.48 -58.09
N ILE A 428 23.34 47.27 -57.80
CA ILE A 428 23.96 46.32 -56.87
C ILE A 428 24.81 45.30 -57.67
N GLU A 429 26.08 45.20 -57.32
CA GLU A 429 27.03 44.26 -57.93
C GLU A 429 27.02 42.89 -57.22
N SER A 430 27.03 42.90 -55.89
CA SER A 430 26.98 41.68 -55.07
C SER A 430 26.35 41.93 -53.71
N ILE A 431 25.84 40.85 -53.11
CA ILE A 431 25.28 40.86 -51.75
C ILE A 431 25.74 39.62 -50.98
N SER A 432 26.03 39.80 -49.70
CA SER A 432 26.25 38.74 -48.72
C SER A 432 25.30 38.90 -47.54
N TYR A 433 25.00 37.79 -46.86
CA TYR A 433 24.19 37.76 -45.66
C TYR A 433 24.93 36.99 -44.57
N SER A 434 24.91 37.51 -43.36
CA SER A 434 25.42 36.84 -42.17
C SER A 434 24.60 37.20 -40.94
N ASN A 435 24.49 36.25 -40.01
CA ASN A 435 24.00 36.53 -38.66
C ASN A 435 25.19 36.78 -37.75
N VAL A 436 25.34 38.01 -37.31
CA VAL A 436 26.43 38.41 -36.42
C VAL A 436 25.92 38.28 -34.99
N ILE A 437 26.54 37.37 -34.24
CA ILE A 437 26.30 37.25 -32.80
C ILE A 437 27.10 38.35 -32.11
N SER A 438 26.40 39.30 -31.49
CA SER A 438 26.99 40.39 -30.72
C SER A 438 26.72 40.16 -29.24
N SER A 439 27.75 40.29 -28.40
CA SER A 439 27.63 40.15 -26.95
C SER A 439 28.19 41.38 -26.26
N ASN A 440 27.44 41.91 -25.31
CA ASN A 440 27.92 42.94 -24.39
C ASN A 440 28.33 42.34 -23.02
N PHE A 441 28.62 41.03 -22.99
CA PHE A 441 28.95 40.23 -21.80
C PHE A 441 27.81 40.05 -20.77
N SER A 442 26.67 40.73 -20.94
CA SER A 442 25.46 40.56 -20.12
C SER A 442 24.28 39.95 -20.90
N LYS A 443 24.22 40.23 -22.20
CA LYS A 443 23.24 39.68 -23.15
C LYS A 443 23.95 39.37 -24.46
N MET A 444 23.57 38.25 -25.06
CA MET A 444 24.00 37.86 -26.40
C MET A 444 22.81 38.07 -27.32
N ASP A 445 23.00 38.83 -28.39
CA ASP A 445 21.99 39.16 -29.37
C ASP A 445 22.46 38.77 -30.78
N THR A 446 21.52 38.48 -31.67
CA THR A 446 21.82 38.02 -33.03
C THR A 446 21.30 39.05 -34.01
N LEU A 447 22.20 39.67 -34.77
CA LEU A 447 21.85 40.73 -35.70
C LEU A 447 22.06 40.25 -37.15
N SER A 448 21.01 40.34 -37.96
CA SER A 448 21.08 40.08 -39.40
C SER A 448 21.80 41.22 -40.12
N VAL A 449 22.93 40.91 -40.74
CA VAL A 449 23.76 41.87 -41.49
C VAL A 449 23.78 41.49 -42.97
N PHE A 450 23.38 42.45 -43.80
CA PHE A 450 23.49 42.36 -45.25
C PHE A 450 24.62 43.27 -45.71
N GLU A 451 25.60 42.72 -46.44
CA GLU A 451 26.67 43.54 -47.01
C GLU A 451 26.48 43.64 -48.52
N VAL A 452 26.50 44.87 -49.03
CA VAL A 452 26.16 45.17 -50.42
C VAL A 452 27.30 45.91 -51.08
N LYS A 453 27.73 45.42 -52.24
CA LYS A 453 28.68 46.10 -53.13
C LYS A 453 27.90 46.81 -54.24
N TRP A 454 28.17 48.11 -54.43
CA TRP A 454 27.48 48.95 -55.40
C TRP A 454 28.36 49.17 -56.62
N VAL A 455 27.74 49.24 -57.80
CA VAL A 455 28.44 49.53 -59.06
C VAL A 455 28.91 50.99 -59.06
N ASP A 456 30.23 51.21 -59.11
CA ASP A 456 30.82 52.55 -58.95
C ASP A 456 30.46 53.52 -60.08
N SER A 457 30.17 53.03 -61.29
CA SER A 457 29.79 53.86 -62.45
C SER A 457 28.35 54.36 -62.41
N LEU A 458 27.47 53.76 -61.60
CA LEU A 458 26.03 54.02 -61.59
C LEU A 458 25.56 54.74 -60.31
N SER A 459 26.45 55.03 -59.36
CA SER A 459 26.04 55.43 -58.02
C SER A 459 26.92 56.53 -57.39
N ASN A 460 26.33 57.72 -57.20
CA ASN A 460 26.91 58.83 -56.41
C ASN A 460 26.62 58.66 -54.91
N ASN A 461 27.40 59.30 -54.02
CA ASN A 461 27.24 59.17 -52.56
C ASN A 461 25.81 59.46 -52.06
N GLU A 462 25.09 60.41 -52.66
CA GLU A 462 23.69 60.68 -52.31
C GLU A 462 22.70 59.62 -52.82
N SER A 463 22.92 59.05 -54.00
CA SER A 463 22.09 57.95 -54.54
C SER A 463 22.25 56.69 -53.68
N ARG A 464 23.50 56.37 -53.30
CA ARG A 464 23.81 55.21 -52.44
C ARG A 464 23.10 55.30 -51.09
N ALA A 465 23.01 56.48 -50.49
CA ALA A 465 22.31 56.66 -49.22
C ALA A 465 20.81 56.41 -49.35
N LYS A 466 20.17 56.90 -50.43
CA LYS A 466 18.75 56.66 -50.72
C LYS A 466 18.46 55.19 -51.02
N ASP A 467 19.27 54.56 -51.86
CA ASP A 467 19.10 53.16 -52.24
C ASP A 467 19.35 52.23 -51.05
N LYS A 468 20.31 52.56 -50.18
CA LYS A 468 20.53 51.86 -48.91
C LYS A 468 19.29 51.92 -48.00
N SER A 469 18.72 53.10 -47.77
CA SER A 469 17.53 53.25 -46.91
C SER A 469 16.31 52.53 -47.48
N LYS A 470 16.14 52.59 -48.81
CA LYS A 470 15.06 51.85 -49.50
C LYS A 470 15.24 50.35 -49.36
N LEU A 471 16.46 49.84 -49.56
CA LEU A 471 16.79 48.43 -49.41
C LEU A 471 16.58 47.94 -47.98
N GLU A 472 16.98 48.72 -46.98
CA GLU A 472 16.80 48.38 -45.57
C GLU A 472 15.32 48.23 -45.21
N ASN A 473 14.46 49.17 -45.64
CA ASN A 473 13.02 49.10 -45.40
C ASN A 473 12.37 47.90 -46.11
N TRP A 474 12.80 47.61 -47.34
CA TRP A 474 12.29 46.46 -48.09
C TRP A 474 12.69 45.13 -47.44
N LEU A 475 13.94 44.99 -46.98
CA LEU A 475 14.42 43.79 -46.29
C LEU A 475 13.70 43.59 -44.94
N LYS A 476 13.42 44.66 -44.18
CA LYS A 476 12.65 44.59 -42.92
C LYS A 476 11.24 44.05 -43.17
N PHE A 477 10.57 44.56 -44.21
CA PHE A 477 9.24 44.10 -44.58
C PHE A 477 9.23 42.65 -45.09
N LYS A 478 10.20 42.28 -45.95
CA LYS A 478 10.23 40.95 -46.59
C LYS A 478 10.59 39.82 -45.62
N LEU A 479 11.46 40.10 -44.65
CA LEU A 479 11.97 39.10 -43.71
C LEU A 479 11.30 39.16 -42.33
N ASP A 480 10.33 40.06 -42.13
CA ASP A 480 9.64 40.28 -40.86
C ASP A 480 10.61 40.52 -39.67
N LEU A 481 11.60 41.39 -39.89
CA LEU A 481 12.67 41.70 -38.93
C LEU A 481 12.51 43.10 -38.35
N ASP A 482 12.51 43.21 -37.02
CA ASP A 482 12.48 44.49 -36.30
C ASP A 482 13.79 45.27 -36.47
N THR A 483 14.93 44.58 -36.52
CA THR A 483 16.27 45.18 -36.66
C THR A 483 17.11 44.43 -37.68
N LEU A 484 17.74 45.16 -38.60
CA LEU A 484 18.73 44.65 -39.55
C LEU A 484 19.70 45.76 -39.92
N VAL A 485 20.90 45.41 -40.38
CA VAL A 485 21.91 46.39 -40.80
C VAL A 485 22.38 46.10 -42.21
N VAL A 486 22.30 47.10 -43.09
CA VAL A 486 22.93 47.08 -44.42
C VAL A 486 24.30 47.75 -44.34
N LYS A 487 25.37 47.00 -44.59
CA LYS A 487 26.76 47.48 -44.66
C LYS A 487 27.23 47.54 -46.11
N ARG A 488 28.23 48.38 -46.36
CA ARG A 488 28.92 48.42 -47.65
C ARG A 488 30.02 47.36 -47.64
N LEU A 489 30.09 46.56 -48.70
CA LEU A 489 31.29 45.80 -49.02
C LEU A 489 32.26 46.77 -49.73
N ASN A 490 33.47 46.91 -49.19
CA ASN A 490 34.48 47.80 -49.76
C ASN A 490 35.05 47.25 -51.06
#